data_AF-X0ZI73-F1
#
_entry.id   AF-X0ZI73-F1
#
_cell.length_a   1.000
_cell.length_b   1.000
_cell.length_c   1.000
_cell.angle_alpha   90.00
_cell.angle_beta   90.00
_cell.angle_gamma   90.00
#
_symmetry.space_group_name_H-M   'P 1'
#
loop_
_entity.id
_entity.type
_entity.pdbx_description
1 polymer ?
#
loop_
_entity_poly.entity_id
_entity_poly.type
_entity_poly.pdbx_seq_one_letter_code
_entity_poly.pdbx_strand_id
1 'polypeptide(L)'
;SDIDARPSDAIAIALRVGAPIYASESVMEEASVREVVEQPAAPITAASPRDDAAQQAPAKYLKRLQEQLDRAVTEENYEKAAEIRDKIRKVQTETSRQ
;
A
#
# COMPACT_ATOMS: atom_id res chain seq x y z
N SER A 1 -31.46 -11.11 -0.93
CA SER A 1 -31.20 -12.04 -2.03
C SER A 1 -29.76 -11.89 -2.38
N ASP A 2 -28.96 -12.94 -2.24
CA ASP A 2 -27.54 -12.89 -2.57
C ASP A 2 -27.34 -13.35 -4.01
N ILE A 3 -26.39 -12.74 -4.71
CA ILE A 3 -26.07 -13.05 -6.09
C ILE A 3 -24.73 -13.79 -6.10
N ASP A 4 -24.75 -15.04 -6.56
CA ASP A 4 -23.53 -15.81 -6.76
C ASP A 4 -22.74 -15.27 -7.96
N ALA A 5 -21.43 -15.14 -7.80
CA ALA A 5 -20.54 -14.58 -8.81
C ALA A 5 -19.14 -15.16 -8.68
N ARG A 6 -18.47 -15.36 -9.81
CA ARG A 6 -17.03 -15.67 -9.79
C ARG A 6 -16.27 -14.48 -9.20
N PRO A 7 -15.19 -14.72 -8.43
CA PRO A 7 -14.41 -13.63 -7.83
C PRO A 7 -13.92 -12.59 -8.84
N SER A 8 -13.53 -13.00 -10.05
CA SER A 8 -13.09 -12.10 -11.12
C SER A 8 -14.15 -11.09 -11.54
N ASP A 9 -15.41 -11.54 -11.62
CA ASP A 9 -16.52 -10.73 -12.11
C ASP A 9 -16.97 -9.74 -11.01
N ALA A 10 -17.02 -10.19 -9.76
CA ALA A 10 -17.31 -9.34 -8.60
C ALA A 10 -16.28 -8.22 -8.43
N ILE A 11 -14.99 -8.53 -8.56
CA ILE A 11 -13.90 -7.54 -8.50
C ILE A 11 -14.02 -6.52 -9.63
N ALA A 12 -14.24 -6.98 -10.88
CA ALA A 12 -14.33 -6.09 -12.04
C ALA A 12 -15.49 -5.09 -11.93
N ILE A 13 -16.64 -5.54 -11.42
CA ILE A 13 -17.81 -4.69 -11.19
C ILE A 13 -17.53 -3.69 -10.07
N ALA A 14 -16.98 -4.16 -8.94
CA ALA A 14 -16.65 -3.30 -7.80
C ALA A 14 -15.70 -2.17 -8.20
N LEU A 15 -14.68 -2.47 -9.01
CA LEU A 15 -13.76 -1.47 -9.55
C LEU A 15 -14.46 -0.48 -10.50
N ARG A 16 -15.37 -0.94 -11.36
CA ARG A 16 -16.08 -0.08 -12.31
C ARG A 16 -17.01 0.92 -11.62
N VAL A 17 -17.65 0.52 -10.53
CA VAL A 17 -18.63 1.35 -9.80
C VAL A 17 -18.04 2.01 -8.55
N GLY A 18 -16.78 1.73 -8.23
CA GLY A 18 -16.11 2.25 -7.03
C GLY A 18 -16.66 1.68 -5.72
N ALA A 19 -17.18 0.45 -5.73
CA ALA A 19 -17.71 -0.20 -4.53
C ALA A 19 -16.57 -0.77 -3.66
N PRO A 20 -16.74 -0.78 -2.32
CA PRO A 20 -15.78 -1.41 -1.40
C PRO A 20 -15.72 -2.92 -1.61
N ILE A 21 -14.51 -3.49 -1.42
CA ILE A 21 -14.23 -4.93 -1.55
C ILE A 21 -13.91 -5.50 -0.17
N TYR A 22 -14.55 -6.61 0.17
CA TYR A 22 -14.37 -7.33 1.43
C TYR A 22 -14.00 -8.79 1.15
N ALA A 23 -13.25 -9.41 2.07
CA ALA A 23 -12.93 -10.83 2.06
C ALA A 23 -13.25 -11.41 3.45
N SER A 24 -13.58 -12.70 3.52
CA SER A 24 -13.76 -13.38 4.80
C SER A 24 -12.39 -13.57 5.48
N GLU A 25 -12.41 -13.56 6.81
CA GLU A 25 -11.22 -13.76 7.63
C GLU A 25 -10.54 -15.09 7.31
N SER A 26 -11.32 -16.18 7.16
CA SER A 26 -10.81 -17.50 6.79
C SER A 26 -10.05 -17.52 5.46
N VAL A 27 -10.54 -16.81 4.43
CA VAL A 27 -9.87 -16.73 3.12
C VAL A 27 -8.57 -15.94 3.23
N MET A 28 -8.56 -14.89 4.06
CA MET A 28 -7.33 -14.14 4.33
C MET A 28 -6.30 -15.00 5.07
N GLU A 29 -6.71 -15.85 6.01
CA GLU A 29 -5.80 -16.74 6.73
C GLU A 29 -5.18 -17.82 5.83
N GLU A 30 -5.99 -18.43 4.96
CA GLU A 30 -5.56 -19.54 4.09
C GLU A 30 -4.76 -19.08 2.86
N ALA A 31 -5.15 -17.96 2.26
CA ALA A 31 -4.63 -17.52 0.96
C ALA A 31 -3.69 -16.31 1.05
N SER A 32 -3.49 -15.72 2.24
CA SER A 32 -2.50 -14.65 2.38
C SER A 32 -1.09 -15.22 2.20
N VAL A 33 -0.41 -14.80 1.13
CA VAL A 33 1.04 -14.89 1.08
C VAL A 33 1.56 -13.92 2.13
N ARG A 34 1.91 -14.46 3.31
CA ARG A 34 2.77 -13.75 4.25
C ARG A 34 4.13 -13.68 3.59
N GLU A 35 4.36 -12.62 2.83
CA GLU A 35 5.71 -12.23 2.44
C GLU A 35 6.47 -12.04 3.77
N VAL A 36 7.33 -12.99 4.11
CA VAL A 36 8.26 -12.86 5.24
C VAL A 36 9.30 -11.83 4.81
N VAL A 37 8.89 -10.57 4.88
CA VAL A 37 9.80 -9.45 5.03
C VAL A 37 10.27 -9.53 6.48
N GLU A 38 11.56 -9.78 6.71
CA GLU A 38 12.16 -9.61 8.03
C GLU A 38 12.18 -8.12 8.42
N GLN A 39 11.02 -7.54 8.74
CA GLN A 39 10.75 -6.62 9.86
C GLN A 39 9.25 -6.23 9.91
N PRO A 40 8.74 -5.87 11.11
CA PRO A 40 7.50 -6.41 11.65
C PRO A 40 6.25 -5.88 10.94
N ALA A 41 5.27 -6.77 10.84
CA ALA A 41 3.98 -6.58 10.21
C ALA A 41 3.30 -5.25 10.56
N ALA A 42 2.72 -4.61 9.54
CA ALA A 42 1.51 -3.83 9.72
C ALA A 42 0.56 -4.08 8.52
N PRO A 43 -0.75 -4.21 8.80
CA PRO A 43 -1.69 -4.98 7.99
C PRO A 43 -2.10 -4.25 6.71
N ILE A 44 -2.46 -5.06 5.71
CA ILE A 44 -3.28 -4.64 4.57
C ILE A 44 -4.72 -4.35 5.05
N THR A 45 -4.91 -3.24 5.76
CA THR A 45 -6.24 -2.73 6.12
C THR A 45 -6.79 -1.84 5.00
N ALA A 46 -7.81 -2.36 4.31
CA ALA A 46 -8.79 -1.54 3.62
C ALA A 46 -9.88 -1.11 4.63
N ALA A 47 -10.17 0.22 4.66
CA ALA A 47 -11.27 0.98 5.29
C ALA A 47 -11.38 0.98 6.84
N SER A 48 -10.92 2.00 7.59
CA SER A 48 -11.39 3.40 7.81
C SER A 48 -12.30 3.58 9.04
N PRO A 49 -11.97 4.56 9.92
CA PRO A 49 -12.89 5.64 10.23
C PRO A 49 -12.25 7.02 9.91
N ARG A 50 -13.07 7.92 9.36
CA ARG A 50 -12.80 9.37 9.27
C ARG A 50 -12.51 9.85 10.70
N ASP A 51 -11.40 10.54 11.02
CA ASP A 51 -11.15 11.95 10.70
C ASP A 51 -9.65 12.39 10.72
N ASP A 52 -8.66 11.49 10.81
CA ASP A 52 -7.22 11.86 10.87
C ASP A 52 -6.38 11.46 9.63
N ALA A 53 -7.04 11.06 8.53
CA ALA A 53 -6.36 10.45 7.38
C ALA A 53 -5.62 11.44 6.46
N ALA A 54 -5.93 12.74 6.53
CA ALA A 54 -5.37 13.74 5.63
C ALA A 54 -3.90 14.10 5.96
N GLN A 55 -3.48 13.94 7.21
CA GLN A 55 -2.14 14.35 7.67
C GLN A 55 -1.12 13.19 7.70
N GLN A 56 -1.57 11.93 7.67
CA GLN A 56 -0.68 10.75 7.76
C GLN A 56 -0.28 10.17 6.41
N ALA A 57 -0.98 10.52 5.32
CA ALA A 57 -0.68 10.03 3.98
C ALA A 57 0.75 10.40 3.49
N PRO A 58 1.25 11.64 3.71
CA PRO A 58 2.60 12.02 3.29
C PRO A 58 3.67 11.26 4.08
N ALA A 59 3.48 11.12 5.40
CA ALA A 59 4.42 10.43 6.28
C ALA A 59 4.53 8.93 5.97
N LYS A 60 3.40 8.25 5.77
CA LYS A 60 3.36 6.83 5.38
C LYS A 60 3.99 6.61 3.99
N TYR A 61 3.77 7.54 3.06
CA TYR A 61 4.36 7.48 1.73
C TYR A 61 5.88 7.68 1.76
N LEU A 62 6.38 8.67 2.52
CA LEU A 62 7.82 8.89 2.72
C LEU A 62 8.51 7.66 3.33
N LYS A 63 7.91 7.06 4.36
CA LYS A 63 8.45 5.84 4.99
C LYS A 63 8.62 4.71 3.98
N ARG A 64 7.62 4.48 3.12
CA ARG A 64 7.69 3.46 2.07
C ARG A 64 8.77 3.74 1.01
N LEU A 65 9.00 5.01 0.67
CA LEU A 65 10.08 5.38 -0.24
C LEU A 65 11.46 5.14 0.40
N GLN A 66 11.60 5.41 1.70
CA GLN A 66 12.83 5.13 2.45
C GLN A 66 13.15 3.62 2.46
N GLU A 67 12.15 2.77 2.73
CA GLU A 67 12.31 1.30 2.70
C GLU A 67 12.71 0.79 1.29
N GLN A 68 12.14 1.37 0.23
CA GLN A 68 12.51 1.02 -1.15
C GLN A 68 13.93 1.50 -1.51
N LEU A 69 14.36 2.63 -0.97
CA LEU A 69 15.72 3.13 -1.15
C LEU A 69 16.73 2.17 -0.52
N ASP A 70 16.49 1.77 0.73
CA ASP A 70 17.38 0.86 1.46
C ASP A 70 17.50 -0.48 0.72
N ARG A 71 16.38 -1.02 0.24
CA ARG A 71 16.36 -2.25 -0.58
C ARG A 71 17.15 -2.09 -1.88
N ALA A 72 16.98 -0.98 -2.59
CA ALA A 72 17.72 -0.74 -3.84
C ALA A 72 19.23 -0.64 -3.61
N VAL A 73 19.67 -0.10 -2.46
CA VAL A 73 21.07 -0.06 -2.06
C VAL A 73 21.58 -1.47 -1.71
N THR A 74 20.81 -2.25 -0.97
CA THR A 74 21.16 -3.65 -0.64
C THR A 74 21.28 -4.53 -1.88
N GLU A 75 20.42 -4.32 -2.88
CA GLU A 75 20.43 -5.03 -4.16
C GLU A 75 21.45 -4.45 -5.17
N GLU A 76 22.29 -3.48 -4.75
CA GLU A 76 23.29 -2.79 -5.59
C GLU A 76 22.70 -2.11 -6.85
N ASN A 77 21.39 -1.82 -6.84
CA ASN A 77 20.68 -1.14 -7.92
C ASN A 77 20.72 0.38 -7.73
N TYR A 78 21.89 0.95 -7.99
CA TYR A 78 22.17 2.37 -7.73
C TYR A 78 21.36 3.33 -8.61
N GLU A 79 20.98 2.92 -9.83
CA GLU A 79 20.11 3.71 -10.71
C GLU A 79 18.73 3.91 -10.06
N LYS A 80 18.12 2.82 -9.61
CA LYS A 80 16.83 2.86 -8.90
C LYS A 80 16.93 3.60 -7.56
N ALA A 81 18.03 3.43 -6.83
CA ALA A 81 18.26 4.16 -5.58
C ALA A 81 18.34 5.69 -5.81
N ALA A 82 19.00 6.13 -6.89
CA ALA A 82 19.07 7.54 -7.24
C ALA A 82 17.69 8.12 -7.55
N GLU A 83 16.85 7.41 -8.33
CA GLU A 83 15.48 7.85 -8.61
C GLU A 83 14.62 7.97 -7.36
N ILE A 84 14.71 7.00 -6.45
CA ILE A 84 13.91 6.98 -5.22
C ILE A 84 14.34 8.13 -4.30
N ARG A 85 15.65 8.38 -4.18
CA ARG A 85 16.18 9.52 -3.42
C ARG A 85 15.63 10.85 -3.93
N ASP A 86 15.56 11.03 -5.25
CA ASP A 86 15.05 12.26 -5.85
C ASP A 86 13.53 12.40 -5.62
N LYS A 87 12.78 11.30 -5.64
CA LYS A 87 11.35 11.25 -5.25
C LYS A 87 11.15 11.64 -3.78
N ILE A 88 11.97 11.13 -2.85
CA ILE A 88 11.91 11.50 -1.41
C ILE A 88 12.10 13.00 -1.23
N ARG A 89 13.13 13.57 -1.86
CA ARG A 89 13.41 15.02 -1.79
C ARG A 89 12.25 15.86 -2.28
N LYS A 90 11.60 15.44 -3.38
CA LYS A 90 10.44 16.14 -3.92
C LYS A 90 9.28 16.16 -2.91
N VAL A 91 8.95 15.00 -2.34
CA VAL A 91 7.85 14.88 -1.37
C VAL A 91 8.15 15.66 -0.08
N GLN A 92 9.39 15.63 0.41
CA GLN A 92 9.78 16.42 1.58
C GLN A 92 9.64 17.92 1.30
N THR A 93 10.09 18.39 0.15
CA THR A 93 9.99 19.81 -0.23
C THR A 93 8.54 20.26 -0.38
N GLU A 94 7.67 19.41 -0.93
CA GLU A 94 6.24 19.66 -1.05
C GLU A 94 5.54 19.66 0.31
N THR A 95 5.94 18.76 1.21
CA THR A 95 5.40 18.67 2.58
C THR A 95 5.87 19.85 3.45
N SER A 96 7.10 20.35 3.28
CA SER A 96 7.60 21.51 4.03
C SER A 96 7.10 22.86 3.52
N ARG A 97 6.44 22.91 2.36
CA ARG A 97 5.84 24.12 1.78
C ARG A 97 4.36 24.29 2.10
N GLN A 98 3.72 23.28 2.68
CA GLN A 98 2.37 23.35 3.25
C GLN A 98 2.45 23.74 4.72
#